data_AF-A8URP2-F1
#
_entry.id   AF-A8URP2-F1
#
_cell.length_a   1.000
_cell.length_b   1.000
_cell.length_c   1.000
_cell.angle_alpha   90.00
_cell.angle_beta   90.00
_cell.angle_gamma   90.00
#
_symmetry.space_group_name_H-M   'P 1'
#
loop_
_entity.id
_entity.type
_entity.pdbx_description
1 polymer ?
#
loop_
_entity_poly.entity_id
_entity_poly.type
_entity_poly.pdbx_seq_one_letter_code
_entity_poly.pdbx_strand_id
1 'polypeptide(L)'
;MDVRRELEDEFREVSELFREGKVDKVKDRLRSLIERDPYYLEPYVLLHDIYEMEGRVKDAEEVLEEAYRRAMELISEEGRLPDRLEWKHSTNRHIIKALINMGAFYWEVGELEEALKILKEVYRMNPKDEPGVRFYILAILEGMSFDEFEQVFSRDGEYDYEDLNHWFEKHAPEHPDFFTPSL
;
A
#
# COMPACT_ATOMS: atom_id res chain seq x y z
N MET A 1 11.22 -11.76 -8.59
CA MET A 1 9.75 -11.80 -8.51
C MET A 1 9.36 -12.92 -7.58
N ASP A 2 8.34 -12.70 -6.76
CA ASP A 2 7.95 -13.67 -5.74
C ASP A 2 7.16 -14.87 -6.31
N VAL A 3 6.93 -15.88 -5.48
CA VAL A 3 6.19 -17.10 -5.80
C VAL A 3 4.74 -17.03 -5.34
N ARG A 4 3.89 -17.91 -5.88
CA ARG A 4 2.53 -18.07 -5.37
C ARG A 4 2.58 -18.58 -3.93
N ARG A 5 1.82 -17.93 -3.05
CA ARG A 5 1.75 -18.26 -1.62
C ARG A 5 0.72 -19.36 -1.39
N GLU A 6 1.09 -20.39 -0.63
CA GLU A 6 0.20 -21.54 -0.38
C GLU A 6 -1.06 -21.14 0.41
N LEU A 7 -0.96 -20.09 1.22
CA LEU A 7 -2.03 -19.60 2.08
C LEU A 7 -2.99 -18.62 1.39
N GLU A 8 -2.82 -18.34 0.10
CA GLU A 8 -3.63 -17.36 -0.64
C GLU A 8 -5.13 -17.72 -0.64
N ASP A 9 -5.46 -19.01 -0.79
CA ASP A 9 -6.85 -19.46 -0.80
C ASP A 9 -7.48 -19.36 0.60
N GLU A 10 -6.71 -19.67 1.65
CA GLU A 10 -7.17 -19.53 3.04
C GLU A 10 -7.35 -18.06 3.44
N PHE A 11 -6.46 -17.17 3.00
CA PHE A 11 -6.62 -15.73 3.19
C PHE A 11 -7.85 -15.18 2.48
N ARG A 12 -8.21 -15.72 1.30
CA ARG A 12 -9.45 -15.33 0.63
C ARG A 12 -10.66 -15.60 1.51
N GLU A 13 -10.73 -16.77 2.15
CA GLU A 13 -11.80 -17.09 3.10
C GLU A 13 -11.83 -16.15 4.31
N VAL A 14 -10.66 -15.80 4.85
CA VAL A 14 -10.56 -14.83 5.96
C VAL A 14 -11.05 -13.44 5.54
N SER A 15 -10.72 -13.00 4.33
CA SER A 15 -11.17 -11.72 3.76
C SER A 15 -12.68 -11.69 3.52
N GLU A 16 -13.30 -12.81 3.15
CA GLU A 16 -14.77 -12.92 3.06
C GLU A 16 -15.42 -12.74 4.44
N LEU A 17 -14.89 -13.41 5.47
CA LEU A 17 -15.41 -13.29 6.84
C LEU A 17 -15.31 -11.86 7.38
N PHE A 18 -14.26 -11.14 7.01
CA PHE A 18 -14.11 -9.72 7.33
C PHE A 18 -15.20 -8.87 6.68
N ARG A 19 -15.47 -9.08 5.38
CA ARG A 19 -16.56 -8.40 4.66
C ARG A 19 -17.95 -8.70 5.23
N GLU A 20 -18.13 -9.86 5.87
CA GLU A 20 -19.36 -10.20 6.60
C GLU A 20 -19.45 -9.57 8.01
N GLY A 21 -18.47 -8.77 8.43
CA GLY A 21 -18.45 -8.08 9.72
C GLY A 21 -18.02 -8.95 10.92
N LYS A 22 -17.44 -10.13 10.70
CA LYS A 22 -17.03 -11.07 11.77
C LYS A 22 -15.63 -10.78 12.32
N VAL A 23 -15.34 -9.51 12.64
CA VAL A 23 -14.00 -8.95 12.89
C VAL A 23 -13.22 -9.71 13.98
N ASP A 24 -13.85 -10.08 15.09
CA ASP A 24 -13.15 -10.77 16.20
C ASP A 24 -12.49 -12.10 15.78
N LYS A 25 -13.17 -12.88 14.94
CA LYS A 25 -12.65 -14.17 14.45
C LYS A 25 -11.57 -14.00 13.37
N VAL A 26 -11.55 -12.84 12.73
CA VAL A 26 -10.64 -12.54 11.62
C VAL A 26 -9.23 -12.32 12.15
N LYS A 27 -9.06 -11.52 13.22
CA LYS A 27 -7.72 -11.21 13.78
C LYS A 27 -6.93 -12.47 14.17
N ASP A 28 -7.55 -13.43 14.85
CA ASP A 28 -6.86 -14.67 15.25
C ASP A 28 -6.46 -15.53 14.05
N ARG A 29 -7.29 -15.56 13.00
CA ARG A 29 -6.95 -16.25 11.75
C ARG A 29 -5.82 -15.54 11.01
N LEU A 30 -5.83 -14.20 10.93
CA LEU A 30 -4.75 -13.44 10.30
C LEU A 30 -3.41 -13.69 11.01
N ARG A 31 -3.38 -13.68 12.35
CA ARG A 31 -2.18 -14.02 13.13
C ARG A 31 -1.68 -15.44 12.83
N SER A 32 -2.58 -16.42 12.75
CA SER A 32 -2.23 -17.79 12.36
C SER A 32 -1.65 -17.89 10.94
N LEU A 33 -2.19 -17.13 9.99
CA LEU A 33 -1.63 -17.06 8.63
C LEU A 33 -0.21 -16.46 8.63
N ILE A 34 -0.01 -15.37 9.39
CA ILE A 34 1.29 -14.72 9.57
C ILE A 34 2.32 -15.68 10.17
N GLU A 35 1.93 -16.46 11.19
CA GLU A 35 2.82 -17.44 11.83
C GLU A 35 3.23 -18.56 10.86
N ARG A 36 2.34 -18.98 9.96
CA ARG A 36 2.55 -20.11 9.03
C ARG A 36 3.30 -19.70 7.76
N ASP A 37 3.07 -18.49 7.26
CA ASP A 37 3.86 -17.89 6.18
C ASP A 37 4.15 -16.42 6.49
N PRO A 38 5.25 -16.12 7.21
CA PRO A 38 5.61 -14.76 7.58
C PRO A 38 5.92 -13.83 6.39
N TYR A 39 6.10 -14.38 5.19
CA TYR A 39 6.42 -13.63 3.98
C TYR A 39 5.21 -13.46 3.05
N TYR A 40 4.05 -14.01 3.39
CA TYR A 40 2.80 -13.65 2.74
C TYR A 40 2.22 -12.41 3.42
N LEU A 41 2.15 -11.30 2.69
CA LEU A 41 1.97 -9.97 3.30
C LEU A 41 0.52 -9.47 3.33
N GLU A 42 -0.41 -10.09 2.59
CA GLU A 42 -1.83 -9.70 2.64
C GLU A 42 -2.45 -9.80 4.05
N PRO A 43 -2.15 -10.82 4.87
CA PRO A 43 -2.67 -10.90 6.23
C PRO A 43 -2.24 -9.75 7.14
N TYR A 44 -1.04 -9.19 6.93
CA TYR A 44 -0.56 -8.05 7.69
C TYR A 44 -1.32 -6.79 7.31
N VAL A 45 -1.48 -6.54 6.01
CA VAL A 45 -2.24 -5.37 5.51
C VAL A 45 -3.66 -5.38 6.07
N LEU A 46 -4.37 -6.51 5.96
CA LEU A 46 -5.73 -6.59 6.51
C LEU A 46 -5.78 -6.46 8.04
N LEU A 47 -4.76 -6.93 8.75
CA LEU A 47 -4.69 -6.78 10.21
C LEU A 47 -4.40 -5.33 10.61
N HIS A 48 -3.59 -4.61 9.83
CA HIS A 48 -3.37 -3.17 9.96
C HIS A 48 -4.70 -2.41 9.79
N ASP A 49 -5.44 -2.63 8.69
CA ASP A 49 -6.75 -1.98 8.45
C ASP A 49 -7.71 -2.18 9.63
N ILE A 50 -7.78 -3.40 10.17
CA ILE A 50 -8.62 -3.71 11.33
C ILE A 50 -8.19 -2.91 12.56
N TYR A 51 -6.90 -2.76 12.82
CA TYR A 51 -6.42 -1.98 13.96
C TYR A 51 -6.68 -0.48 13.78
N GLU A 52 -6.60 0.05 12.57
CA GLU A 52 -6.98 1.44 12.29
C GLU A 52 -8.47 1.68 12.55
N MET A 53 -9.33 0.79 12.07
CA MET A 53 -10.77 0.84 12.36
C MET A 53 -11.09 0.79 13.86
N GLU A 54 -10.22 0.15 14.66
CA GLU A 54 -10.33 0.09 16.13
C GLU A 54 -9.69 1.31 16.84
N GLY A 55 -9.09 2.24 16.11
CA GLY A 55 -8.33 3.37 16.65
C GLY A 55 -7.04 2.96 17.36
N ARG A 56 -6.54 1.76 17.08
CA ARG A 56 -5.34 1.16 17.69
C ARG A 56 -4.10 1.48 16.85
N VAL A 57 -3.82 2.78 16.71
CA VAL A 57 -2.75 3.31 15.83
C VAL A 57 -1.41 2.60 16.04
N LYS A 58 -0.99 2.40 17.30
CA LYS A 58 0.28 1.73 17.60
C LYS A 58 0.32 0.27 17.11
N ASP A 59 -0.76 -0.47 17.26
CA ASP A 59 -0.82 -1.86 16.79
C ASP A 59 -0.88 -1.93 15.25
N ALA A 60 -1.55 -0.95 14.63
CA ALA A 60 -1.60 -0.79 13.18
C ALA A 60 -0.21 -0.50 12.60
N GLU A 61 0.55 0.39 13.23
CA GLU A 61 1.94 0.70 12.90
C GLU A 61 2.84 -0.53 13.01
N GLU A 62 2.85 -1.20 14.17
CA GLU A 62 3.74 -2.36 14.42
C GLU A 62 3.53 -3.50 13.41
N VAL A 63 2.28 -3.78 13.03
CA VAL A 63 1.97 -4.82 12.03
C VAL A 63 2.42 -4.41 10.63
N LEU A 64 2.27 -3.13 10.27
CA LEU A 64 2.63 -2.66 8.94
C LEU A 64 4.14 -2.48 8.78
N GLU A 65 4.85 -2.04 9.83
CA GLU A 65 6.31 -2.04 9.88
C GLU A 65 6.89 -3.44 9.69
N GLU A 66 6.28 -4.46 10.31
CA GLU A 66 6.66 -5.85 10.10
C GLU A 66 6.47 -6.25 8.64
N ALA A 67 5.31 -5.94 8.05
CA ALA A 67 5.03 -6.24 6.64
C ALA A 67 6.03 -5.55 5.70
N TYR A 68 6.34 -4.28 5.97
CA TYR A 68 7.31 -3.49 5.22
C TYR A 68 8.70 -4.13 5.31
N ARG A 69 9.15 -4.50 6.51
CA ARG A 69 10.44 -5.17 6.71
C ARG A 69 10.52 -6.47 5.91
N ARG A 70 9.48 -7.31 5.95
CA ARG A 70 9.41 -8.55 5.17
C ARG A 70 9.34 -8.30 3.66
N ALA A 71 8.64 -7.26 3.23
CA ALA A 71 8.62 -6.83 1.82
C ALA A 71 10.03 -6.49 1.34
N MET A 72 10.79 -5.72 2.13
CA MET A 72 12.17 -5.36 1.84
C MET A 72 13.08 -6.59 1.81
N GLU A 73 12.93 -7.53 2.74
CA GLU A 73 13.65 -8.82 2.74
C GLU A 73 13.38 -9.65 1.47
N LEU A 74 12.15 -9.61 0.92
CA LEU A 74 11.78 -10.37 -0.29
C LEU A 74 12.35 -9.80 -1.58
N ILE A 75 12.49 -8.48 -1.66
CA ILE A 75 12.83 -7.81 -2.91
C ILE A 75 14.26 -7.26 -2.92
N SER A 76 14.89 -7.08 -1.76
CA SER A 76 16.22 -6.51 -1.69
C SER A 76 17.30 -7.58 -1.88
N GLU A 77 18.21 -7.31 -2.82
CA GLU A 77 19.42 -8.10 -3.05
C GLU A 77 20.64 -7.21 -2.77
N GLU A 78 21.50 -7.62 -1.84
CA GLU A 78 22.69 -6.86 -1.42
C GLU A 78 22.39 -5.39 -1.03
N GLY A 79 21.22 -5.14 -0.43
CA GLY A 79 20.79 -3.81 -0.01
C GLY A 79 20.28 -2.92 -1.15
N ARG A 80 20.04 -3.49 -2.34
CA ARG A 80 19.45 -2.78 -3.49
C ARG A 80 18.05 -3.28 -3.77
N LEU A 81 17.17 -2.36 -4.14
CA LEU A 81 15.83 -2.67 -4.65
C LEU A 81 15.89 -3.11 -6.12
N PRO A 82 14.93 -3.91 -6.60
CA PRO A 82 14.91 -4.32 -8.00
C PRO A 82 14.64 -3.11 -8.90
N ASP A 83 14.98 -3.24 -10.17
CA ASP A 83 14.60 -2.24 -11.20
C ASP A 83 13.10 -2.31 -11.51
N ARG A 84 12.49 -3.49 -11.36
CA ARG A 84 11.07 -3.72 -11.67
C ARG A 84 10.39 -4.62 -10.64
N LEU A 85 9.22 -4.18 -10.18
CA LEU A 85 8.27 -4.92 -9.36
C LEU A 85 6.85 -4.60 -9.87
N GLU A 86 6.48 -5.21 -11.00
CA GLU A 86 5.25 -4.81 -11.73
C GLU A 86 3.99 -5.44 -11.14
N TRP A 87 2.94 -4.63 -10.97
CA TRP A 87 1.62 -5.03 -10.45
C TRP A 87 0.91 -6.11 -11.24
N LYS A 88 1.17 -6.17 -12.56
CA LYS A 88 0.59 -7.18 -13.45
C LYS A 88 0.89 -8.62 -13.01
N HIS A 89 1.99 -8.84 -12.28
CA HIS A 89 2.33 -10.14 -11.71
C HIS A 89 1.65 -10.30 -10.36
N SER A 90 0.68 -11.22 -10.28
CA SER A 90 -0.12 -11.44 -9.08
C SER A 90 0.73 -11.75 -7.84
N THR A 91 1.83 -12.47 -8.00
CA THR A 91 2.75 -12.81 -6.91
C THR A 91 3.47 -11.60 -6.32
N ASN A 92 3.61 -10.49 -7.06
CA ASN A 92 4.21 -9.28 -6.52
C ASN A 92 3.21 -8.41 -5.74
N ARG A 93 1.89 -8.62 -5.91
CA ARG A 93 0.88 -7.65 -5.44
C ARG A 93 0.86 -7.48 -3.94
N HIS A 94 1.04 -8.56 -3.17
CA HIS A 94 1.08 -8.45 -1.71
C HIS A 94 2.27 -7.63 -1.22
N ILE A 95 3.40 -7.70 -1.93
CA ILE A 95 4.60 -6.90 -1.65
C ILE A 95 4.33 -5.43 -1.98
N ILE A 96 3.82 -5.16 -3.18
CA ILE A 96 3.51 -3.79 -3.62
C ILE A 96 2.49 -3.15 -2.68
N LYS A 97 1.43 -3.87 -2.29
CA LYS A 97 0.44 -3.39 -1.32
C LYS A 97 1.06 -3.07 0.04
N ALA A 98 1.92 -3.94 0.59
CA ALA A 98 2.56 -3.67 1.87
C ALA A 98 3.41 -2.39 1.82
N LEU A 99 4.15 -2.16 0.72
CA LEU A 99 4.92 -0.93 0.51
C LEU A 99 4.02 0.31 0.39
N ILE A 100 2.93 0.23 -0.40
CA ILE A 100 2.00 1.34 -0.60
C ILE A 100 1.31 1.72 0.72
N ASN A 101 0.81 0.72 1.46
CA ASN A 101 0.15 0.97 2.74
C ASN A 101 1.12 1.61 3.74
N MET A 102 2.38 1.17 3.81
CA MET A 102 3.36 1.82 4.69
C MET A 102 3.60 3.29 4.30
N GLY A 103 3.66 3.58 3.01
CA GLY A 103 3.79 4.96 2.52
C GLY A 103 2.55 5.81 2.84
N ALA A 104 1.35 5.24 2.69
CA ALA A 104 0.09 5.90 3.03
C ALA A 104 -0.04 6.16 4.54
N PHE A 105 0.31 5.18 5.37
CA PHE A 105 0.32 5.32 6.82
C PHE A 105 1.25 6.44 7.28
N TYR A 106 2.49 6.50 6.77
CA TYR A 106 3.40 7.61 7.07
C TYR A 106 2.83 8.97 6.65
N TRP A 107 2.14 9.02 5.51
CA TRP A 107 1.48 10.25 5.07
C TRP A 107 0.35 10.65 6.03
N GLU A 108 -0.48 9.70 6.45
CA GLU A 108 -1.56 9.90 7.42
C GLU A 108 -1.05 10.45 8.76
N VAL A 109 0.05 9.90 9.28
CA VAL A 109 0.64 10.36 10.54
C VAL A 109 1.53 11.61 10.39
N GLY A 110 1.68 12.14 9.18
CA GLY A 110 2.39 13.40 8.88
C GLY A 110 3.90 13.28 8.67
N GLU A 111 4.44 12.07 8.59
CA GLU A 111 5.84 11.78 8.28
C GLU A 111 6.05 11.80 6.75
N LEU A 112 5.98 13.01 6.17
CA LEU A 112 5.88 13.22 4.73
C LEU A 112 7.14 12.80 3.96
N GLU A 113 8.32 12.99 4.55
CA GLU A 113 9.60 12.59 3.96
C GLU A 113 9.69 11.07 3.77
N GLU A 114 9.31 10.31 4.80
CA GLU A 114 9.26 8.84 4.83
C GLU A 114 8.22 8.31 3.84
N ALA A 115 7.03 8.90 3.83
CA ALA A 115 5.97 8.57 2.87
C ALA A 115 6.47 8.75 1.43
N LEU A 116 7.00 9.94 1.10
CA LEU A 116 7.52 10.23 -0.24
C LEU A 116 8.66 9.28 -0.63
N LYS A 117 9.55 8.94 0.30
CA LYS A 117 10.65 8.00 0.04
C LYS A 117 10.13 6.64 -0.40
N ILE A 118 9.16 6.07 0.33
CA ILE A 118 8.61 4.75 0.03
C ILE A 118 7.79 4.78 -1.26
N LEU A 119 6.88 5.75 -1.40
CA LEU A 119 5.98 5.85 -2.55
C LEU A 119 6.77 6.08 -3.85
N LYS A 120 7.84 6.87 -3.83
CA LYS A 120 8.75 7.06 -4.99
C LYS A 120 9.44 5.77 -5.40
N GLU A 121 9.89 4.95 -4.45
CA GLU A 121 10.48 3.65 -4.80
C GLU A 121 9.44 2.72 -5.44
N VAL A 122 8.21 2.68 -4.92
CA VAL A 122 7.12 1.90 -5.55
C VAL A 122 6.86 2.40 -6.97
N TYR A 123 6.75 3.70 -7.17
CA TYR A 123 6.53 4.31 -8.49
C TYR A 123 7.68 4.00 -9.46
N ARG A 124 8.94 4.09 -9.01
CA ARG A 124 10.13 3.74 -9.80
C ARG A 124 10.13 2.26 -10.22
N MET A 125 9.83 1.36 -9.29
CA MET A 125 9.81 -0.09 -9.55
C MET A 125 8.59 -0.51 -10.40
N ASN A 126 7.52 0.29 -10.38
CA ASN A 126 6.32 0.04 -11.16
C ASN A 126 5.97 1.23 -12.08
N PRO A 127 6.71 1.41 -13.21
CA PRO A 127 6.59 2.61 -14.04
C PRO A 127 5.25 2.75 -14.77
N LYS A 128 4.43 1.70 -14.83
CA LYS A 128 3.06 1.78 -15.35
C LYS A 128 2.07 2.31 -14.32
N ASP A 129 2.46 2.27 -13.04
CA ASP A 129 1.71 2.79 -11.92
C ASP A 129 0.23 2.39 -11.93
N GLU A 130 -0.03 1.10 -12.21
CA GLU A 130 -1.40 0.57 -12.13
C GLU A 130 -2.05 0.74 -10.75
N PRO A 131 -1.31 0.71 -9.62
CA PRO A 131 -1.87 1.02 -8.31
C PRO A 131 -2.17 2.51 -8.06
N GLY A 132 -1.74 3.42 -8.95
CA GLY A 132 -2.03 4.86 -8.82
C GLY A 132 -1.21 5.60 -7.76
N VAL A 133 -0.02 5.13 -7.41
CA VAL A 133 0.85 5.73 -6.39
C VAL A 133 1.23 7.17 -6.73
N ARG A 134 1.24 7.53 -8.02
CA ARG A 134 1.49 8.92 -8.46
C ARG A 134 0.53 9.93 -7.86
N PHE A 135 -0.71 9.53 -7.57
CA PHE A 135 -1.70 10.42 -6.98
C PHE A 135 -1.33 10.78 -5.53
N TYR A 136 -0.88 9.80 -4.75
CA TYR A 136 -0.44 10.05 -3.37
C TYR A 136 0.82 10.90 -3.35
N ILE A 137 1.78 10.64 -4.24
CA ILE A 137 2.99 11.46 -4.37
C ILE A 137 2.61 12.91 -4.68
N LEU A 138 1.74 13.14 -5.67
CA LEU A 138 1.31 14.49 -6.04
C LEU A 138 0.56 15.18 -4.89
N ALA A 139 -0.28 14.45 -4.15
CA ALA A 139 -1.06 15.00 -3.05
C ALA A 139 -0.13 15.50 -1.94
N ILE A 140 0.88 14.70 -1.58
CA ILE A 140 1.89 15.10 -0.60
C ILE A 140 2.68 16.33 -1.08
N LEU A 141 3.05 16.38 -2.36
CA LEU A 141 3.79 17.52 -2.94
C LEU A 141 2.96 18.82 -2.95
N GLU A 142 1.65 18.71 -3.10
CA GLU A 142 0.69 19.82 -3.02
C GLU A 142 0.31 20.19 -1.58
N GLY A 143 0.86 19.49 -0.58
CA GLY A 143 0.59 19.73 0.84
C GLY A 143 -0.78 19.25 1.30
N MET A 144 -1.42 18.37 0.54
CA MET A 144 -2.71 17.76 0.90
C MET A 144 -2.49 16.70 1.98
N SER A 145 -3.29 16.74 3.05
CA SER A 145 -3.31 15.67 4.06
C SER A 145 -4.00 14.41 3.51
N PHE A 146 -3.71 13.24 4.09
CA PHE A 146 -4.38 11.99 3.71
C PHE A 146 -5.91 12.11 3.85
N ASP A 147 -6.38 12.64 4.97
CA ASP A 147 -7.82 12.88 5.21
C ASP A 147 -8.46 13.79 4.15
N GLU A 148 -7.77 14.85 3.75
CA GLU A 148 -8.26 15.75 2.70
C GLU A 148 -8.32 15.04 1.35
N PHE A 149 -7.29 14.26 1.01
CA PHE A 149 -7.25 13.47 -0.21
C PHE A 149 -8.41 12.46 -0.27
N GLU A 150 -8.63 11.71 0.80
CA GLU A 150 -9.75 10.78 0.91
C GLU A 150 -11.09 11.50 0.77
N GLN A 151 -11.27 12.66 1.42
CA GLN A 151 -12.51 13.44 1.31
C GLN A 151 -12.78 13.97 -0.10
N VAL A 152 -11.74 14.35 -0.83
CA VAL A 152 -11.86 14.94 -2.17
C VAL A 152 -12.09 13.87 -3.23
N PHE A 153 -11.36 12.76 -3.15
CA PHE A 153 -11.27 11.78 -4.23
C PHE A 153 -11.96 10.46 -3.94
N SER A 154 -12.42 10.18 -2.73
CA SER A 154 -13.14 8.96 -2.39
C SER A 154 -14.66 9.18 -2.34
N ARG A 155 -15.42 8.26 -2.93
CA ARG A 155 -16.89 8.18 -2.85
C ARG A 155 -17.31 6.76 -2.57
N ASP A 156 -18.12 6.56 -1.53
CA ASP A 156 -18.59 5.23 -1.09
C ASP A 156 -17.46 4.20 -0.85
N GLY A 157 -16.26 4.68 -0.49
CA GLY A 157 -15.08 3.85 -0.23
C GLY A 157 -14.27 3.48 -1.48
N GLU A 158 -14.57 4.08 -2.63
CA GLU A 158 -13.80 3.92 -3.87
C GLU A 158 -13.34 5.26 -4.41
N TYR A 159 -12.17 5.30 -5.05
CA TYR A 159 -11.69 6.51 -5.68
C TYR A 159 -12.44 6.86 -6.98
N ASP A 160 -12.75 8.14 -7.14
CA ASP A 160 -13.16 8.74 -8.41
C ASP A 160 -11.93 8.90 -9.31
N TYR A 161 -11.64 7.86 -10.10
CA TYR A 161 -10.49 7.86 -11.00
C TYR A 161 -10.60 8.88 -12.13
N GLU A 162 -11.80 9.35 -12.49
CA GLU A 162 -11.94 10.41 -13.49
C GLU A 162 -11.43 11.74 -12.91
N ASP A 163 -11.91 12.09 -11.72
CA ASP A 163 -11.49 13.30 -11.00
C ASP A 163 -9.98 13.25 -10.65
N LEU A 164 -9.47 12.10 -10.17
CA LEU A 164 -8.04 11.90 -9.88
C LEU A 164 -7.16 12.10 -11.11
N ASN A 165 -7.51 11.49 -12.25
CA ASN A 165 -6.73 11.63 -13.47
C ASN A 165 -6.77 13.07 -13.98
N HIS A 166 -7.94 13.72 -13.96
CA HIS A 166 -8.06 15.11 -14.37
C HIS A 166 -7.21 16.05 -13.50
N TRP A 167 -7.27 15.87 -12.18
CA TRP A 167 -6.45 16.61 -11.24
C TRP A 167 -4.96 16.38 -11.46
N PHE A 168 -4.54 15.11 -11.63
CA PHE A 168 -3.14 14.77 -11.88
C PHE A 168 -2.62 15.39 -13.17
N GLU A 169 -3.34 15.27 -14.29
CA GLU A 169 -2.93 15.84 -15.58
C GLU A 169 -2.73 17.36 -15.51
N LYS A 170 -3.52 18.04 -14.67
CA LYS A 170 -3.45 19.48 -14.48
C LYS A 170 -2.30 19.91 -13.56
N HIS A 171 -2.03 19.18 -12.49
CA HIS A 171 -1.07 19.58 -11.44
C HIS A 171 0.32 18.95 -11.60
N ALA A 172 0.44 17.73 -12.14
CA ALA A 172 1.73 17.05 -12.33
C ALA A 172 2.77 17.86 -13.15
N PRO A 173 2.40 18.66 -14.18
CA PRO A 173 3.35 19.52 -14.88
C PRO A 173 4.06 20.58 -14.00
N GLU A 174 3.50 20.92 -12.84
CA GLU A 174 4.11 21.83 -11.86
C GLU A 174 5.23 21.14 -11.05
N HIS A 175 5.32 19.81 -11.12
CA HIS A 175 6.28 18.96 -10.42
C HIS A 175 7.15 18.14 -11.40
N PRO A 176 7.88 18.79 -12.33
CA PRO A 176 8.61 18.11 -13.40
C PRO A 176 9.71 17.17 -12.89
N ASP A 177 10.26 17.44 -11.70
CA ASP A 177 11.29 16.60 -11.06
C ASP A 177 10.74 15.23 -10.62
N PHE A 178 9.42 15.09 -10.51
CA PHE A 178 8.75 13.85 -10.09
C PHE A 178 8.05 13.12 -11.23
N PHE A 179 7.44 13.85 -12.16
CA PHE A 179 6.52 13.26 -13.13
C PHE A 179 6.90 13.51 -14.58
N THR A 180 8.17 13.78 -14.87
CA THR A 180 8.67 14.09 -16.23
C THR A 180 7.92 13.31 -17.32
N PRO A 181 7.26 14.00 -18.27
CA PRO A 181 6.66 13.33 -19.40
C PRO A 181 7.75 12.55 -20.13
N SER A 182 7.58 11.24 -20.28
CA SER A 182 8.41 10.48 -21.21
C SER A 182 8.15 11.04 -22.60
N LEU A 183 9.14 11.72 -23.19
CA LEU A 183 9.13 12.17 -24.59
C LEU A 183 8.98 10.98 -25.55
#